data_AF-A0A950KQE1-F1
#
_entry.id   AF-A0A950KQE1-F1
#
_cell.length_a   1.000
_cell.length_b   1.000
_cell.length_c   1.000
_cell.angle_alpha   90.00
_cell.angle_beta   90.00
_cell.angle_gamma   90.00
#
_symmetry.space_group_name_H-M   'P 1'
#
loop_
_entity.id
_entity.type
_entity.pdbx_description
1 polymer ?
#
loop_
_entity_poly.entity_id
_entity_poly.type
_entity_poly.pdbx_seq_one_letter_code
_entity_poly.pdbx_strand_id
1 'polypeptide(L)'
;MTGRGGTWAAERVLADLERLALQARPRVEFFDEAAARLKRTVRFDGACWHALDPGSDLITQHRLQDLPDRFPVLAHNEYAVQDVNKFDQLARGPRRAATMAQATGGHPQRSARFRDLLTPAGLGPELRSAFVADGCTWGSLIVVRRAGQPEFTE
;
A
#
# COMPACT_ATOMS: atom_id res chain seq x y z
N MET A 1 16.39 -9.60 22.04
CA MET A 1 17.53 -9.99 21.18
C MET A 1 16.99 -10.66 19.91
N THR A 2 16.19 -9.92 19.12
CA THR A 2 15.30 -10.47 18.05
C THR A 2 15.27 -9.60 16.78
N GLY A 3 16.31 -8.78 16.53
CA GLY A 3 16.29 -7.79 15.43
C GLY A 3 17.01 -8.18 14.14
N ARG A 4 17.99 -9.10 14.17
CA ARG A 4 18.88 -9.33 13.01
C ARG A 4 18.21 -10.07 11.83
N GLY A 5 17.27 -10.98 12.09
CA GLY A 5 16.63 -11.77 11.03
C GLY A 5 15.65 -10.98 10.17
N GLY A 6 14.90 -10.05 10.79
CA GLY A 6 13.94 -9.19 10.10
C GLY A 6 14.61 -8.19 9.16
N THR A 7 15.69 -7.54 9.64
CA THR A 7 16.47 -6.58 8.84
C THR A 7 17.08 -7.24 7.59
N TRP A 8 17.69 -8.41 7.74
CA TRP A 8 18.24 -9.18 6.60
C TRP A 8 17.18 -9.59 5.57
N ALA A 9 15.96 -9.89 6.00
CA ALA A 9 14.86 -10.21 5.09
C ALA A 9 14.36 -8.97 4.34
N ALA A 10 14.32 -7.80 5.00
CA ALA A 10 13.97 -6.54 4.37
C ALA A 10 15.02 -6.10 3.33
N GLU A 11 16.31 -6.11 3.69
CA GLU A 11 17.42 -5.79 2.77
C GLU A 11 17.41 -6.68 1.53
N ARG A 12 17.17 -7.98 1.71
CA ARG A 12 17.09 -8.93 0.59
C ARG A 12 15.91 -8.62 -0.34
N VAL A 13 14.74 -8.31 0.22
CA VAL A 13 13.58 -7.95 -0.60
C VAL A 13 13.83 -6.64 -1.36
N LEU A 14 14.47 -5.65 -0.73
CA LEU A 14 14.85 -4.40 -1.41
C LEU A 14 15.79 -4.68 -2.59
N ALA A 15 16.86 -5.44 -2.38
CA ALA A 15 17.79 -5.79 -3.45
C ALA A 15 17.12 -6.58 -4.60
N ASP A 16 16.16 -7.45 -4.28
CA ASP A 16 15.38 -8.18 -5.28
C ASP A 16 14.44 -7.25 -6.07
N LEU A 17 13.82 -6.25 -5.41
CA LEU A 17 12.95 -5.27 -6.06
C LEU A 17 13.74 -4.30 -6.95
N GLU A 18 14.92 -3.86 -6.50
CA GLU A 18 15.83 -3.04 -7.31
C GLU A 18 16.23 -3.77 -8.59
N ARG A 19 16.64 -5.04 -8.46
CA ARG A 19 16.97 -5.87 -9.62
C ARG A 19 15.79 -6.05 -10.56
N LEU A 20 14.59 -6.24 -10.02
CA LEU A 20 13.37 -6.37 -10.80
C LEU A 20 13.06 -5.08 -11.57
N ALA A 21 13.24 -3.91 -10.94
CA ALA A 21 13.00 -2.61 -11.57
C ALA A 21 13.92 -2.35 -12.77
N LEU A 22 15.16 -2.86 -12.72
CA LEU A 22 16.16 -2.69 -13.79
C LEU A 22 15.92 -3.57 -15.04
N GLN A 23 14.97 -4.51 -14.99
CA GLN A 23 14.74 -5.48 -16.08
C GLN A 23 13.80 -4.97 -17.19
N ALA A 24 13.39 -3.70 -17.17
CA ALA A 24 12.54 -3.07 -18.19
C ALA A 24 11.27 -3.86 -18.54
N ARG A 25 10.63 -4.47 -17.52
CA ARG A 25 9.41 -5.27 -17.69
C ARG A 25 8.18 -4.39 -17.92
N PRO A 26 7.13 -4.90 -18.59
CA PRO A 26 5.82 -4.28 -18.55
C PRO A 26 5.36 -4.04 -17.11
N ARG A 27 4.76 -2.89 -16.83
CA ARG A 27 4.43 -2.45 -15.46
C ARG A 27 3.54 -3.44 -14.70
N VAL A 28 2.64 -4.10 -15.41
CA VAL A 28 1.77 -5.15 -14.88
C VAL A 28 2.58 -6.31 -14.29
N GLU A 29 3.54 -6.82 -15.05
CA GLU A 29 4.41 -7.91 -14.59
C GLU A 29 5.30 -7.47 -13.44
N PHE A 30 5.82 -6.24 -13.50
CA PHE A 30 6.60 -5.68 -12.40
C PHE A 30 5.79 -5.66 -11.10
N PHE A 31 4.54 -5.20 -11.10
CA PHE A 31 3.72 -5.13 -9.89
C PHE A 31 3.37 -6.51 -9.33
N ASP A 32 3.07 -7.50 -10.17
CA ASP A 32 2.78 -8.86 -9.69
C ASP A 32 4.03 -9.50 -9.06
N GLU A 33 5.18 -9.36 -9.71
CA GLU A 33 6.46 -9.89 -9.22
C GLU A 33 6.97 -9.14 -7.98
N ALA A 34 6.70 -7.84 -7.87
CA ALA A 34 7.00 -7.04 -6.69
C ALA A 34 6.10 -7.46 -5.52
N ALA A 35 4.80 -7.67 -5.76
CA ALA A 35 3.88 -8.17 -4.74
C ALA A 35 4.32 -9.54 -4.21
N ALA A 36 4.67 -10.47 -5.09
CA ALA A 36 5.15 -11.81 -4.70
C ALA A 36 6.41 -11.74 -3.82
N ARG A 37 7.37 -10.86 -4.15
CA ARG A 37 8.61 -10.67 -3.36
C ARG A 37 8.33 -10.03 -2.01
N LEU A 38 7.52 -8.97 -2.00
CA LEU A 38 7.17 -8.23 -0.79
C LEU A 38 6.41 -9.11 0.21
N LYS A 39 5.51 -9.98 -0.28
CA LYS A 39 4.73 -10.93 0.53
C LYS A 39 5.58 -11.92 1.33
N ARG A 40 6.88 -12.05 1.03
CA ARG A 40 7.84 -12.88 1.78
C ARG A 40 8.27 -12.23 3.11
N THR A 41 8.23 -10.91 3.19
CA THR A 41 8.63 -10.14 4.40
C THR A 41 7.41 -9.51 5.07
N VAL A 42 6.53 -8.87 4.30
CA VAL A 42 5.29 -8.28 4.81
C VAL A 42 4.13 -9.15 4.36
N ARG A 43 3.59 -9.97 5.27
CA ARG A 43 2.43 -10.82 4.96
C ARG A 43 1.18 -9.96 4.74
N PHE A 44 0.53 -10.13 3.60
CA PHE A 44 -0.74 -9.50 3.24
C PHE A 44 -1.61 -10.50 2.44
N ASP A 45 -2.91 -10.31 2.50
CA ASP A 45 -3.88 -11.15 1.78
C ASP A 45 -4.27 -10.57 0.43
N GLY A 46 -4.15 -9.24 0.27
CA GLY A 46 -4.35 -8.57 -1.02
C GLY A 46 -3.53 -7.29 -1.13
N ALA A 47 -3.29 -6.85 -2.37
CA ALA A 47 -2.53 -5.65 -2.67
C ALA A 47 -3.12 -4.87 -3.86
N CYS A 48 -2.94 -3.55 -3.84
CA CYS A 48 -3.26 -2.67 -4.96
C CYS A 48 -2.10 -1.69 -5.17
N TRP A 49 -1.42 -1.84 -6.31
CA TRP A 49 -0.31 -0.99 -6.73
C TRP A 49 -0.83 0.09 -7.65
N HIS A 50 -0.29 1.30 -7.54
CA HIS A 50 -0.68 2.42 -8.38
C HIS A 50 0.55 3.09 -9.00
N ALA A 51 0.40 3.54 -10.23
CA ALA A 51 1.23 4.60 -10.79
C ALA A 51 0.48 5.92 -10.66
N LEU A 52 1.19 6.97 -10.25
CA LEU A 52 0.64 8.31 -10.10
C LEU A 52 1.31 9.24 -11.13
N ASP A 53 0.54 10.16 -11.68
CA ASP A 53 1.08 11.28 -12.45
C ASP A 53 1.72 12.29 -11.49
N PRO A 54 3.03 12.56 -11.59
CA PRO A 54 3.74 13.43 -10.64
C PRO A 54 3.34 14.91 -10.73
N GLY A 55 2.66 15.32 -11.82
CA GLY A 55 2.17 16.69 -11.99
C GLY A 55 0.84 16.96 -11.28
N SER A 56 -0.02 15.94 -11.15
CA SER A 56 -1.38 16.05 -10.61
C SER A 56 -1.65 15.21 -9.36
N ASP A 57 -0.72 14.35 -8.97
CA ASP A 57 -0.89 13.30 -7.95
C ASP A 57 -2.03 12.29 -8.26
N LEU A 58 -2.56 12.28 -9.49
CA LEU A 58 -3.65 11.40 -9.89
C LEU A 58 -3.14 10.00 -10.22
N ILE A 59 -3.86 8.98 -9.75
CA ILE A 59 -3.68 7.59 -10.15
C ILE A 59 -3.98 7.48 -11.65
N THR A 60 -2.98 7.07 -12.42
CA THR A 60 -3.08 6.84 -13.86
C THR A 60 -3.21 5.36 -14.21
N GLN A 61 -2.70 4.47 -13.35
CA GLN A 61 -2.76 3.03 -13.52
C GLN A 61 -2.88 2.34 -12.16
N HIS A 62 -3.57 1.20 -12.11
CA HIS A 62 -3.58 0.34 -10.93
C HIS A 62 -3.47 -1.14 -11.30
N ARG A 63 -2.96 -1.95 -10.36
CA ARG A 63 -2.89 -3.41 -10.48
C ARG A 63 -3.24 -4.05 -9.15
N LEU A 64 -4.24 -4.93 -9.19
CA LEU A 64 -4.75 -5.67 -8.04
C LEU A 64 -4.10 -7.05 -7.96
N GLN A 65 -3.78 -7.50 -6.74
CA GLN A 65 -3.49 -8.89 -6.42
C GLN A 65 -4.46 -9.37 -5.33
N ASP A 66 -5.17 -10.46 -5.60
CA ASP A 66 -6.08 -11.11 -4.64
C ASP A 66 -7.18 -10.19 -4.08
N LEU A 67 -7.60 -9.17 -4.84
CA LEU A 67 -8.65 -8.21 -4.47
C LEU A 67 -9.69 -8.03 -5.57
N PRO A 68 -10.98 -7.85 -5.24
CA PRO A 68 -11.99 -7.46 -6.20
C PRO A 68 -11.75 -6.04 -6.69
N ASP A 69 -12.02 -5.79 -7.98
CA ASP A 69 -11.94 -4.42 -8.52
C ASP A 69 -13.09 -3.56 -7.99
N ARG A 70 -12.70 -2.53 -7.23
CA ARG A 70 -13.56 -1.48 -6.67
C ARG A 70 -12.94 -0.10 -6.91
N PHE A 71 -12.15 0.06 -7.98
CA PHE A 71 -11.38 1.27 -8.22
C PHE A 71 -12.19 2.58 -8.12
N PRO A 72 -13.42 2.69 -8.65
CA PRO A 72 -14.21 3.93 -8.49
C PRO A 72 -14.49 4.31 -7.04
N VAL A 73 -14.70 3.33 -6.15
CA VAL A 73 -14.93 3.58 -4.72
C VAL A 73 -13.63 3.99 -4.02
N LEU A 74 -12.53 3.33 -4.37
CA LEU A 74 -11.20 3.70 -3.88
C LEU A 74 -10.82 5.12 -4.31
N ALA A 75 -11.01 5.46 -5.58
CA ALA A 75 -10.73 6.78 -6.13
C ALA A 75 -11.64 7.85 -5.53
N HIS A 76 -12.93 7.56 -5.35
CA HIS A 76 -13.85 8.47 -4.68
C HIS A 76 -13.39 8.74 -3.25
N ASN A 77 -13.04 7.70 -2.48
CA ASN A 77 -12.44 7.93 -1.18
C ASN A 77 -11.20 8.81 -1.34
N GLU A 78 -10.24 8.41 -2.16
CA GLU A 78 -8.93 9.04 -2.29
C GLU A 78 -9.02 10.55 -2.57
N TYR A 79 -9.87 10.98 -3.49
CA TYR A 79 -9.89 12.38 -3.93
C TYR A 79 -11.03 13.21 -3.36
N ALA A 80 -12.14 12.61 -2.93
CA ALA A 80 -13.35 13.34 -2.56
C ALA A 80 -13.74 13.19 -1.08
N VAL A 81 -13.15 12.24 -0.35
CA VAL A 81 -13.50 11.98 1.05
C VAL A 81 -12.33 12.27 1.97
N GLN A 82 -12.58 13.10 2.98
CA GLN A 82 -11.66 13.32 4.10
C GLN A 82 -11.45 11.99 4.83
N ASP A 83 -10.20 11.54 4.89
CA ASP A 83 -9.81 10.27 5.50
C ASP A 83 -8.34 10.34 5.92
N VAL A 84 -7.85 9.26 6.52
CA VAL A 84 -6.45 9.12 6.95
C VAL A 84 -5.60 8.42 5.89
N ASN A 85 -4.29 8.64 5.97
CA ASN A 85 -3.29 8.00 5.09
C ASN A 85 -3.63 8.21 3.61
N LYS A 86 -4.08 9.40 3.22
CA LYS A 86 -4.19 9.76 1.79
C LYS A 86 -2.80 9.71 1.16
N PHE A 87 -2.69 9.36 -0.12
CA PHE A 87 -1.39 9.21 -0.78
C PHE A 87 -0.61 10.53 -0.75
N ASP A 88 -1.31 11.65 -0.90
CA ASP A 88 -0.76 12.99 -0.85
C ASP A 88 -0.27 13.37 0.56
N GLN A 89 -1.00 12.96 1.61
CA GLN A 89 -0.59 13.09 3.02
C GLN A 89 0.65 12.26 3.33
N LEU A 90 0.73 11.02 2.84
CA LEU A 90 1.89 10.14 3.04
C LEU A 90 3.13 10.64 2.28
N ALA A 91 2.93 11.17 1.08
CA ALA A 91 4.01 11.72 0.27
C ALA A 91 4.64 12.97 0.91
N ARG A 92 3.82 13.83 1.53
CA ARG A 92 4.29 15.08 2.17
C ARG A 92 4.66 14.93 3.64
N GLY A 93 4.18 13.87 4.30
CA GLY A 93 4.35 13.66 5.74
C GLY A 93 5.77 13.23 6.15
N PRO A 94 6.01 12.93 7.43
CA PRO A 94 7.29 12.40 7.91
C PRO A 94 7.46 10.90 7.63
N ARG A 95 6.36 10.17 7.38
CA ARG A 95 6.34 8.74 7.09
C ARG A 95 5.70 8.49 5.74
N ARG A 96 6.37 7.69 4.90
CA ARG A 96 5.88 7.29 3.57
C ARG A 96 4.91 6.13 3.63
N ALA A 97 4.91 5.35 4.71
CA ALA A 97 4.01 4.24 4.95
C ALA A 97 3.39 4.34 6.35
N ALA A 98 2.11 3.97 6.47
CA ALA A 98 1.40 3.95 7.75
C ALA A 98 0.23 2.95 7.71
N THR A 99 -0.08 2.38 8.87
CA THR A 99 -1.28 1.55 9.02
C THR A 99 -2.50 2.42 9.34
N MET A 100 -3.68 1.94 8.97
CA MET A 100 -4.93 2.60 9.35
C MET A 100 -5.12 2.61 10.87
N ALA A 101 -4.76 1.53 11.57
CA ALA A 101 -4.85 1.45 13.01
C ALA A 101 -3.99 2.53 13.69
N GLN A 102 -2.74 2.72 13.24
CA GLN A 102 -1.87 3.78 13.78
C GLN A 102 -2.48 5.17 13.55
N ALA A 103 -2.95 5.44 12.32
CA ALA A 103 -3.49 6.76 11.96
C ALA A 103 -4.83 7.09 12.65
N THR A 104 -5.54 6.09 13.13
CA THR A 104 -6.83 6.25 13.83
C THR A 104 -6.74 6.04 15.34
N GLY A 105 -5.55 5.75 15.89
CA GLY A 105 -5.38 5.44 17.32
C GLY A 105 -6.08 4.14 17.75
N GLY A 106 -6.10 3.12 16.88
CA GLY A 106 -6.77 1.84 17.12
C GLY A 106 -8.29 1.87 16.87
N HIS A 107 -8.79 2.89 16.17
CA HIS A 107 -10.22 3.06 15.88
C HIS A 107 -10.50 3.14 14.38
N PRO A 108 -10.24 2.06 13.61
CA PRO A 108 -10.34 2.07 12.15
C PRO A 108 -11.75 2.41 11.65
N GLN A 109 -12.80 2.15 12.44
CA GLN A 109 -14.19 2.53 12.14
C GLN A 109 -14.41 4.04 11.95
N ARG A 110 -13.46 4.90 12.37
CA ARG A 110 -13.49 6.34 12.07
C ARG A 110 -13.27 6.64 10.59
N SER A 111 -12.54 5.77 9.89
CA SER A 111 -12.25 5.89 8.46
C SER A 111 -13.46 5.52 7.61
N ALA A 112 -13.80 6.34 6.62
CA ALA A 112 -14.91 6.07 5.71
C ALA A 112 -14.64 4.82 4.87
N ARG A 113 -13.44 4.70 4.29
CA ARG A 113 -13.07 3.50 3.51
C ARG A 113 -13.05 2.23 4.34
N PHE A 114 -12.75 2.29 5.64
CA PHE A 114 -12.85 1.10 6.48
C PHE A 114 -14.29 0.56 6.53
N ARG A 115 -15.26 1.46 6.73
CA ARG A 115 -16.68 1.10 6.83
C ARG A 115 -17.28 0.73 5.48
N ASP A 116 -16.93 1.49 4.44
CA ASP A 116 -17.67 1.47 3.18
C ASP A 116 -16.99 0.60 2.09
N LEU A 117 -15.68 0.34 2.23
CA LEU A 117 -14.88 -0.42 1.27
C LEU A 117 -14.32 -1.71 1.86
N LEU A 118 -13.61 -1.64 3.00
CA LEU A 118 -12.89 -2.80 3.56
C LEU A 118 -13.84 -3.79 4.25
N THR A 119 -14.67 -3.31 5.18
CA THR A 119 -15.59 -4.15 5.96
C THR A 119 -16.53 -4.97 5.06
N PRO A 120 -17.21 -4.39 4.04
CA PRO A 120 -18.09 -5.15 3.15
C PRO A 120 -17.36 -6.19 2.28
N ALA A 121 -16.05 -6.01 2.10
CA ALA A 121 -15.19 -6.94 1.36
C ALA A 121 -14.55 -8.03 2.26
N GLY A 122 -14.87 -8.06 3.56
CA GLY A 122 -14.26 -9.01 4.51
C GLY A 122 -12.78 -8.71 4.80
N LEU A 123 -12.35 -7.46 4.62
CA LEU A 123 -10.99 -6.98 4.86
C LEU A 123 -10.91 -6.24 6.20
N GLY A 124 -9.71 -6.20 6.80
CA GLY A 124 -9.46 -5.58 8.10
C GLY A 124 -8.21 -4.71 8.09
N PRO A 125 -7.07 -5.17 8.65
CA PRO A 125 -5.83 -4.40 8.68
C PRO A 125 -5.44 -3.88 7.30
N GLU A 126 -5.08 -2.60 7.22
CA GLU A 126 -4.62 -1.95 5.99
C GLU A 126 -3.35 -1.14 6.28
N LEU A 127 -2.37 -1.30 5.40
CA LEU A 127 -1.20 -0.45 5.30
C LEU A 127 -1.18 0.21 3.93
N ARG A 128 -0.92 1.52 3.91
CA ARG A 128 -0.68 2.26 2.67
C ARG A 128 0.73 2.82 2.65
N SER A 129 1.26 3.01 1.44
CA SER A 129 2.55 3.64 1.20
C SER A 129 2.50 4.55 -0.03
N ALA A 130 3.27 5.63 -0.01
CA ALA A 130 3.55 6.49 -1.16
C ALA A 130 5.02 6.35 -1.58
N PHE A 131 5.26 6.24 -2.90
CA PHE A 131 6.59 6.16 -3.48
C PHE A 131 7.01 7.54 -3.96
N VAL A 132 7.95 8.14 -3.25
CA VAL A 132 8.43 9.50 -3.51
C VAL A 132 9.89 9.44 -3.95
N ALA A 133 10.20 10.10 -5.06
CA ALA A 133 11.56 10.28 -5.55
C ALA A 133 11.69 11.72 -6.08
N ASP A 134 12.78 12.38 -5.73
CA ASP A 134 13.07 13.77 -6.14
C ASP A 134 11.94 14.76 -5.84
N GLY A 135 11.27 14.57 -4.72
CA GLY A 135 10.16 15.44 -4.28
C GLY A 135 8.82 15.18 -4.96
N CYS A 136 8.75 14.23 -5.90
CA CYS A 136 7.53 13.88 -6.63
C CYS A 136 6.98 12.51 -6.20
N THR A 137 5.66 12.36 -6.20
CA THR A 137 4.98 11.08 -6.00
C THR A 137 4.85 10.34 -7.32
N TRP A 138 5.44 9.15 -7.43
CA TRP A 138 5.43 8.34 -8.66
C TRP A 138 4.48 7.16 -8.61
N GLY A 139 4.09 6.75 -7.41
CA GLY A 139 3.26 5.59 -7.20
C GLY A 139 2.86 5.41 -5.75
N SER A 140 2.05 4.39 -5.51
CA SER A 140 1.61 4.06 -4.17
C SER A 140 1.25 2.59 -4.07
N LEU A 141 1.18 2.10 -2.85
CA LEU A 141 0.82 0.73 -2.53
C LEU A 141 -0.23 0.73 -1.42
N ILE A 142 -1.23 -0.11 -1.58
CA ILE A 142 -2.12 -0.53 -0.51
C ILE A 142 -1.93 -2.03 -0.33
N VAL A 143 -1.71 -2.47 0.90
CA VAL A 143 -1.78 -3.89 1.27
C VAL A 143 -2.79 -4.07 2.39
N VAL A 144 -3.54 -5.16 2.31
CA VAL A 144 -4.62 -5.48 3.24
C VAL A 144 -4.49 -6.90 3.74
N ARG A 145 -5.03 -7.15 4.93
CA ARG A 145 -5.29 -8.49 5.45
C ARG A 145 -6.79 -8.72 5.56
N ARG A 146 -7.20 -9.99 5.57
CA ARG A 146 -8.58 -10.39 5.86
C ARG A 146 -8.97 -9.96 7.27
N ALA A 147 -10.26 -9.72 7.46
CA ALA A 147 -10.80 -9.46 8.79
C ALA A 147 -10.41 -10.57 9.78
N GLY A 148 -10.06 -10.18 11.01
CA GLY A 148 -9.61 -11.09 12.07
C GLY A 148 -8.12 -11.44 12.04
N GLN A 149 -7.38 -11.07 10.99
CA GLN A 149 -5.92 -11.19 10.98
C GLN A 149 -5.26 -10.14 11.90
N PRO A 150 -4.06 -10.41 12.44
CA PRO A 150 -3.34 -9.45 13.28
C PRO A 150 -2.96 -8.20 12.49
N GLU A 151 -2.71 -7.10 13.20
CA GLU A 151 -2.24 -5.85 12.61
C GLU A 151 -0.84 -5.96 11.99
N PHE A 152 -0.51 -5.02 11.09
CA PHE A 152 0.85 -4.86 10.61
C PHE A 152 1.72 -4.29 11.73
N THR A 153 2.94 -4.82 11.88
CA THR A 153 3.92 -4.39 12.87
C THR A 153 5.16 -3.83 12.18
N GLU A 154 5.90 -2.97 12.88
CA GLU A 154 7.24 -2.52 12.46
C GLU A 154 8.28 -3.64 12.57
#